data_AF-A0A7W6U0C4-F1
#
_entry.id   AF-A0A7W6U0C4-F1
#
_cell.length_a   1.000
_cell.length_b   1.000
_cell.length_c   1.000
_cell.angle_alpha   90.00
_cell.angle_beta   90.00
_cell.angle_gamma   90.00
#
_symmetry.space_group_name_H-M   'P 1'
#
loop_
_entity.id
_entity.type
_entity.pdbx_description
1 polymer ?
#
loop_
_entity_poly.entity_id
_entity_poly.type
_entity_poly.pdbx_seq_one_letter_code
_entity_poly.pdbx_strand_id
1 'polypeptide(L)' 'MKRRGYRWSDGTDGRPKSWYVEVCEAAVDDELAFLRAEIYLRDVEPRLQTLTAFTRFSCRI' A
#
# COMPACT_ATOMS: atom_id res chain seq x y z
N MET A 1 -3.49 10.55 -8.62
CA MET A 1 -2.61 10.08 -7.53
C MET A 1 -2.94 10.72 -6.17
N LYS A 2 -2.67 12.01 -5.90
CA LYS A 2 -2.83 12.57 -4.52
C LYS A 2 -4.26 12.62 -3.94
N ARG A 3 -5.31 12.55 -4.77
CA ARG A 3 -6.72 12.66 -4.32
C ARG A 3 -7.24 11.42 -3.57
N ARG A 4 -6.55 10.28 -3.68
CA ARG A 4 -6.94 9.01 -3.03
C ARG A 4 -6.29 8.77 -1.65
N GLY A 5 -5.46 9.70 -1.17
CA GLY A 5 -4.85 9.57 0.16
C GLY A 5 -3.59 8.70 0.24
N TYR A 6 -2.91 8.45 -0.89
CA TYR A 6 -1.61 7.77 -0.85
C TYR A 6 -0.62 8.54 0.02
N ARG A 7 0.05 7.81 0.91
CA ARG A 7 1.17 8.28 1.72
C ARG A 7 2.48 7.81 1.11
N TRP A 8 3.51 8.63 1.26
CA TRP A 8 4.87 8.28 0.88
C TRP A 8 5.56 7.61 2.05
N SER A 9 6.11 6.42 1.84
CA SER A 9 7.08 5.80 2.74
C SER A 9 8.48 6.17 2.25
N ASP A 10 9.22 6.96 3.03
CA ASP A 10 10.58 7.38 2.67
C ASP A 10 11.65 6.32 2.98
N GLY A 11 11.24 5.17 3.53
CA GLY A 11 12.10 4.00 3.73
C GLY A 11 13.06 4.12 4.92
N THR A 12 12.85 5.08 5.81
CA THR A 12 13.59 5.25 7.06
C THR A 12 13.47 4.04 7.99
N ASP A 13 12.37 3.28 7.92
CA ASP A 13 12.18 2.00 8.63
C ASP A 13 12.86 0.78 7.96
N GLY A 14 13.82 1.00 7.04
CA GLY A 14 14.49 -0.08 6.31
C GLY A 14 13.65 -0.74 5.20
N ARG A 15 12.47 -0.19 4.91
CA ARG A 15 11.58 -0.63 3.81
C ARG A 15 11.89 0.13 2.51
N PRO A 16 11.62 -0.46 1.33
CA PRO A 16 11.80 0.23 0.07
C PRO A 16 10.90 1.48 -0.04
N LYS A 17 11.48 2.57 -0.56
CA LYS A 17 10.77 3.82 -0.85
C LYS A 17 9.59 3.54 -1.79
N SER A 18 8.38 3.79 -1.31
CA SER A 18 7.16 3.44 -2.04
C SER A 18 5.97 4.29 -1.62
N TRP A 19 5.02 4.45 -2.54
CA TRP A 19 3.71 4.99 -2.24
C TRP A 19 2.82 3.86 -1.71
N TYR A 20 2.06 4.13 -0.65
CA TYR A 20 1.10 3.18 -0.07
C TYR A 20 -0.20 3.87 0.31
N VAL A 21 -1.28 3.10 0.38
CA VAL A 21 -2.59 3.55 0.89
C VAL A 21 -3.16 2.45 1.76
N GLU A 22 -3.82 2.85 2.85
CA GLU A 22 -4.55 1.94 3.72
C GLU A 22 -6.00 1.88 3.23
N VAL A 23 -6.43 0.72 2.76
CA VAL A 23 -7.82 0.45 2.37
C VAL A 23 -8.36 -0.70 3.20
N CYS A 24 -9.69 -0.75 3.40
CA CYS A 24 -10.31 -1.92 4.01
C CYS A 24 -10.09 -3.15 3.14
N GLU A 25 -10.07 -4.34 3.74
CA GLU A 25 -9.85 -5.61 3.04
C GLU A 25 -10.82 -5.80 1.86
N ALA A 26 -12.09 -5.44 2.05
CA ALA A 26 -13.11 -5.49 0.99
C ALA A 26 -12.83 -4.58 -0.20
N ALA A 27 -12.01 -3.53 -0.04
CA ALA A 27 -11.64 -2.58 -1.08
C ALA A 27 -10.23 -2.85 -1.65
N VAL A 28 -9.54 -3.88 -1.18
CA VAL A 28 -8.19 -4.25 -1.69
C VAL A 28 -8.27 -4.68 -3.15
N ASP A 29 -9.29 -5.46 -3.52
CA ASP A 29 -9.44 -5.97 -4.88
C ASP A 29 -9.72 -4.84 -5.89
N ASP A 30 -10.63 -3.91 -5.55
CA ASP A 30 -10.87 -2.69 -6.31
C ASP A 30 -9.60 -1.84 -6.50
N GLU A 31 -8.82 -1.69 -5.43
CA GLU A 31 -7.57 -0.91 -5.50
C GLU A 31 -6.52 -1.63 -6.35
N LEU A 32 -6.41 -2.95 -6.25
CA LEU A 32 -5.51 -3.75 -7.09
C LEU A 32 -5.91 -3.67 -8.56
N ALA A 33 -7.20 -3.79 -8.87
CA ALA A 33 -7.73 -3.64 -10.22
C ALA A 33 -7.43 -2.25 -10.78
N PHE A 34 -7.61 -1.19 -9.99
CA PHE A 34 -7.24 0.16 -10.36
C PHE A 34 -5.74 0.31 -10.60
N LEU A 35 -4.89 -0.19 -9.71
CA LEU A 35 -3.43 -0.12 -9.89
C LEU A 35 -2.98 -0.83 -11.16
N ARG A 36 -3.56 -2.00 -11.48
CA ARG A 36 -3.26 -2.76 -12.70
C ARG A 36 -3.77 -2.05 -13.95
N ALA A 37 -4.98 -1.49 -13.93
CA ALA A 37 -5.62 -0.88 -15.10
C ALA A 37 -5.16 0.56 -15.38
N GLU A 38 -4.94 1.39 -14.35
CA GLU A 38 -4.76 2.84 -14.49
C GLU A 38 -3.34 3.31 -14.19
N ILE A 39 -2.60 2.61 -13.32
CA ILE A 39 -1.24 3.04 -12.92
C ILE A 39 -0.16 2.26 -13.64
N TYR A 40 -0.20 0.93 -13.51
CA TYR A 40 0.84 0.05 -14.05
C TYR A 40 0.53 -0.42 -15.47
N LEU A 41 -0.75 -0.40 -15.88
CA LEU A 41 -1.21 -0.87 -17.19
C LEU A 41 -0.73 -2.30 -17.52
N ARG A 42 -0.48 -3.11 -16.48
CA ARG A 42 0.04 -4.47 -16.57
C ARG A 42 -0.39 -5.26 -15.35
N ASP A 43 -0.35 -6.57 -15.49
CA ASP A 43 -0.45 -7.47 -14.36
C ASP A 43 0.82 -7.32 -13.50
N VAL A 44 0.67 -6.59 -12.40
CA VAL A 44 1.70 -6.43 -11.37
C VAL A 44 1.07 -6.83 -10.06
N GLU A 45 1.82 -7.57 -9.26
CA GLU A 45 1.46 -7.92 -7.89
C GLU A 45 2.14 -6.93 -6.94
N PRO A 46 1.50 -5.78 -6.63
CA PRO A 46 2.00 -4.87 -5.63
C PRO A 46 2.04 -5.58 -4.27
N ARG A 47 3.02 -5.22 -3.45
CA ARG A 47 3.13 -5.79 -2.10
C ARG A 47 1.93 -5.36 -1.26
N LEU A 48 1.11 -6.32 -0.87
CA LEU A 48 0.04 -6.13 0.09
C LEU A 48 0.59 -6.40 1.50
N GLN A 49 0.23 -5.54 2.46
CA GLN A 49 0.60 -5.72 3.85
C GLN A 49 -0.65 -5.57 4.72
N THR A 50 -1.02 -6.64 5.41
CA THR A 50 -2.10 -6.60 6.39
C THR A 50 -1.64 -5.84 7.63
N LEU A 51 -2.26 -4.69 7.87
CA LEU A 51 -2.04 -3.89 9.06
C LEU A 51 -3.05 -4.32 10.12
N THR A 52 -2.56 -4.99 11.15
CA THR A 52 -3.34 -5.25 12.37
C THR A 52 -2.97 -4.21 13.42
N ALA A 53 -3.78 -4.06 14.48
CA ALA A 53 -3.43 -3.22 15.62
C ALA A 53 -2.03 -3.55 16.16
N PHE A 54 -1.66 -4.84 16.15
CA PHE A 54 -0.33 -5.30 16.53
C PHE A 54 0.76 -4.79 15.57
N THR A 55 0.54 -4.85 14.26
CA THR A 55 1.49 -4.35 13.25
C THR A 55 1.66 -2.82 13.29
N ARG A 56 0.63 -2.08 13.74
CA ARG A 56 0.64 -0.61 13.86
C ARG A 56 1.43 -0.12 15.08
N PHE A 57 1.47 -0.89 16.16
CA PHE A 57 2.19 -0.54 17.40
C PHE A 57 3.47 -1.35 17.61
N SER A 58 3.73 -2.38 16.81
CA SER A 58 4.97 -3.13 16.85
C SER A 58 6.08 -2.35 16.13
N CYS A 59 6.64 -1.34 16.81
CA CYS A 59 7.99 -0.85 16.54
C CYS A 59 8.98 -1.99 16.83
N ARG A 60 9.17 -2.91 15.88
CA ARG A 60 10.33 -3.80 15.96
C ARG A 60 11.52 -3.01 15.40
N ILE A 61 12.28 -2.47 16.35
CA ILE A 61 13.59 -1.83 16.22
C ILE A 61 14.52 -2.72 15.40
#